data_AF-A0A349PYN9-F1
#
_entry.id   AF-A0A349PYN9-F1
#
_cell.length_a   1.000
_cell.length_b   1.000
_cell.length_c   1.000
_cell.angle_alpha   90.00
_cell.angle_beta   90.00
_cell.angle_gamma   90.00
#
_symmetry.space_group_name_H-M   'P 1'
#
loop_
_entity.id
_entity.type
_entity.pdbx_description
1 polymer ?
#
loop_
_entity_poly.entity_id
_entity_poly.type
_entity_poly.pdbx_seq_one_letter_code
_entity_poly.pdbx_strand_id
1 'polypeptide(L)'
;KNRKNDIVTLPKNIVDSFLDLKIYEYPNDYYIFSKNFIPGPDQTSSKQFRDKWLSIRKALKFPVSYQFYSLKDTGITNLMGILKDTRQVRDQARHSSIAITDIYTPHNSMVGNENIKKLDLSFE
;
A
#
# COMPACT_ATOMS: atom_id res chain seq x y z
N LYS A 1 8.74 17.19 -4.33
CA LYS A 1 9.79 16.30 -4.91
C LYS A 1 9.09 15.06 -5.47
N ASN A 2 8.46 15.00 -6.65
CA ASN A 2 8.87 15.41 -8.00
C ASN A 2 7.69 15.89 -8.88
N ARG A 3 6.61 16.41 -8.29
CA ARG A 3 5.37 16.89 -8.98
C ARG A 3 4.75 15.90 -9.99
N LYS A 4 5.15 14.62 -9.95
CA LYS A 4 4.50 13.57 -10.75
C LYS A 4 3.23 13.15 -10.03
N ASN A 5 2.11 13.59 -10.58
CA ASN A 5 0.79 13.03 -10.29
C ASN A 5 0.78 11.59 -10.79
N ASP A 6 0.14 10.73 -10.01
CA ASP A 6 0.10 9.31 -10.28
C ASP A 6 -1.22 8.78 -9.75
N ILE A 7 -1.78 7.79 -10.42
CA ILE A 7 -3.11 7.26 -10.11
C ILE A 7 -2.91 5.91 -9.45
N VAL A 8 -3.48 5.76 -8.25
CA VAL A 8 -3.50 4.48 -7.54
C VAL A 8 -4.94 4.02 -7.39
N THR A 9 -5.14 2.71 -7.42
CA THR A 9 -6.47 2.12 -7.24
C THR A 9 -6.77 1.97 -5.74
N LEU A 10 -7.93 2.44 -5.29
CA LEU A 10 -8.40 2.21 -3.93
C LEU A 10 -9.29 0.97 -3.88
N PRO A 11 -9.03 0.02 -2.96
CA PRO A 11 -9.94 -1.08 -2.70
C PRO A 11 -11.32 -0.58 -2.27
N LYS A 12 -12.38 -1.28 -2.68
CA LYS A 12 -13.77 -0.89 -2.39
C LYS A 12 -14.04 -0.66 -0.91
N ASN A 13 -13.54 -1.53 -0.03
CA ASN A 13 -13.72 -1.39 1.42
C ASN A 13 -13.10 -0.10 2.00
N ILE A 14 -12.06 0.44 1.36
CA ILE A 14 -11.47 1.73 1.76
C ILE A 14 -12.39 2.88 1.34
N VAL A 15 -12.97 2.80 0.13
CA VAL A 15 -13.96 3.78 -0.35
C VAL A 15 -15.20 3.75 0.55
N ASP A 16 -15.69 2.57 0.91
CA ASP A 16 -16.83 2.42 1.81
C ASP A 16 -16.51 3.04 3.20
N SER A 17 -15.29 2.85 3.71
CA SER A 17 -14.85 3.50 4.96
C SER A 17 -14.87 5.03 4.88
N PHE A 18 -14.58 5.62 3.71
CA PHE A 18 -14.67 7.07 3.51
C PHE A 18 -16.12 7.55 3.54
N LEU A 19 -17.06 6.76 3.04
CA LEU A 19 -18.49 7.06 3.11
C LEU A 19 -18.99 6.99 4.56
N ASP A 20 -18.58 5.96 5.31
CA ASP A 20 -18.93 5.80 6.73
C ASP A 20 -18.39 6.94 7.59
N LEU A 21 -17.18 7.42 7.28
CA LEU A 21 -16.56 8.59 7.91
C LEU A 21 -17.16 9.92 7.45
N LYS A 22 -18.13 9.91 6.52
CA LYS A 22 -18.82 11.09 5.99
C LYS A 22 -17.87 12.17 5.50
N ILE A 23 -16.75 11.79 4.88
CA ILE A 23 -15.73 12.76 4.45
C ILE A 23 -16.26 13.76 3.40
N TYR A 24 -17.32 13.36 2.68
CA TYR A 24 -18.00 14.18 1.68
C TYR A 24 -18.84 15.33 2.27
N GLU A 25 -19.11 15.31 3.58
CA GLU A 25 -19.81 16.41 4.26
C GLU A 25 -18.89 17.61 4.55
N TYR A 26 -17.57 17.46 4.34
CA TYR A 26 -16.58 18.50 4.56
C TYR A 26 -16.23 19.26 3.27
N PRO A 27 -15.74 20.51 3.36
CA PRO A 27 -15.31 21.28 2.18
C PRO A 27 -14.26 20.55 1.32
N ASN A 28 -14.38 20.67 0.00
CA ASN A 28 -13.51 19.97 -0.96
C ASN A 28 -12.03 20.38 -0.91
N ASP A 29 -11.71 21.52 -0.31
CA ASP A 29 -10.36 22.04 -0.11
C ASP A 29 -9.73 21.57 1.22
N TYR A 30 -10.45 20.77 2.02
CA TYR A 30 -9.90 20.22 3.26
C TYR A 30 -8.99 19.02 3.00
N TYR A 31 -7.98 18.87 3.84
CA TYR A 31 -7.23 17.63 3.92
C TYR A 31 -8.12 16.54 4.53
N ILE A 32 -8.12 15.33 3.94
CA ILE A 32 -8.85 14.16 4.46
C ILE A 32 -8.44 13.84 5.91
N PHE A 33 -7.16 14.02 6.23
CA PHE A 33 -6.62 13.81 7.57
C PHE A 33 -5.94 15.08 8.09
N SER A 34 -6.63 15.80 8.97
CA SER A 34 -6.11 16.94 9.71
C SER A 34 -5.83 16.54 11.17
N LYS A 35 -6.05 17.46 12.12
CA LYS A 35 -5.93 17.23 13.56
C LYS A 35 -6.89 16.11 13.99
N ASN A 36 -6.43 15.21 14.86
CA ASN A 36 -7.22 14.09 15.37
C ASN A 36 -7.76 13.12 14.29
N PHE A 37 -7.16 13.09 13.10
CA PHE A 37 -7.54 12.23 11.99
C PHE A 37 -8.92 12.49 11.40
N ILE A 38 -9.48 13.69 11.61
CA ILE A 38 -10.70 14.15 10.95
C ILE A 38 -10.36 15.13 9.81
N PRO A 39 -11.24 15.29 8.80
CA PRO A 39 -11.01 16.29 7.75
C PRO A 39 -10.91 17.71 8.30
N GLY A 40 -10.04 18.52 7.73
CA GLY A 40 -9.81 19.89 8.21
C GLY A 40 -8.89 20.71 7.29
N PRO A 41 -8.85 22.04 7.46
CA PRO A 41 -8.06 22.94 6.62
C PRO A 41 -6.55 22.83 6.89
N ASP A 42 -6.16 22.34 8.08
CA ASP A 42 -4.77 22.28 8.49
C ASP A 42 -4.10 20.98 8.04
N GLN A 43 -2.94 21.09 7.41
CA GLN A 43 -2.11 19.94 7.11
C GLN A 43 -1.56 19.34 8.41
N THR A 44 -1.77 18.04 8.64
CA THR A 44 -1.21 17.36 9.81
C THR A 44 0.23 16.90 9.59
N SER A 45 1.01 16.86 10.68
CA SER A 45 2.37 16.31 10.65
C SER A 45 2.34 14.79 10.58
N SER A 46 3.32 14.21 9.87
CA SER A 46 3.57 12.77 9.86
C SER A 46 3.76 12.16 11.27
N LYS A 47 4.12 12.99 12.26
CA LYS A 47 4.22 12.58 13.67
C LYS A 47 2.91 12.03 14.22
N GLN A 48 1.76 12.61 13.88
CA GLN A 48 0.46 12.17 14.41
C GLN A 48 0.18 10.70 14.04
N PHE A 49 0.44 10.31 12.79
CA PHE A 49 0.29 8.93 12.32
C PHE A 49 1.25 7.97 13.04
N ARG A 50 2.52 8.36 13.21
CA ARG A 50 3.50 7.55 13.94
C ARG A 50 3.10 7.35 15.40
N ASP A 51 2.66 8.41 16.08
CA ASP A 51 2.27 8.34 17.48
C ASP A 51 1.02 7.45 17.67
N LYS A 52 0.04 7.57 16.76
CA LYS A 52 -1.14 6.69 16.75
C LYS A 52 -0.78 5.24 16.47
N TRP A 53 0.12 4.99 15.52
CA TRP A 53 0.64 3.63 15.28
C TRP A 53 1.32 3.05 16.50
N LEU A 54 2.15 3.82 17.20
CA LEU A 54 2.80 3.35 18.43
C LEU A 54 1.78 2.95 19.50
N SER A 55 0.67 3.69 19.61
CA SER A 55 -0.45 3.33 20.50
C SER A 55 -1.12 2.01 20.08
N ILE A 56 -1.46 1.87 18.79
CA ILE A 56 -2.08 0.65 18.24
C ILE A 56 -1.15 -0.57 18.42
N ARG A 57 0.13 -0.44 18.04
CA ARG A 57 1.15 -1.48 18.16
C ARG A 57 1.28 -1.98 19.60
N LYS A 58 1.30 -1.07 20.57
CA LYS A 58 1.35 -1.43 22.01
C LYS A 58 0.07 -2.15 22.44
N ALA A 59 -1.09 -1.67 22.04
CA ALA A 59 -2.38 -2.28 22.38
C ALA A 59 -2.51 -3.72 21.81
N LEU A 60 -2.01 -3.93 20.60
CA LEU A 60 -1.99 -5.24 19.93
C LEU A 60 -0.81 -6.13 20.34
N LYS A 61 0.07 -5.66 21.24
CA LYS A 61 1.28 -6.36 21.70
C LYS A 61 2.22 -6.75 20.55
N PHE A 62 2.28 -5.96 19.49
CA PHE A 62 3.17 -6.20 18.36
C PHE A 62 4.63 -5.84 18.69
N PRO A 63 5.62 -6.57 18.10
CA PRO A 63 7.04 -6.29 18.28
C PRO A 63 7.41 -4.84 17.97
N VAL A 64 8.44 -4.32 18.65
CA VAL A 64 8.94 -2.94 18.43
C VAL A 64 9.51 -2.77 17.02
N SER A 65 9.97 -3.85 16.38
CA SER A 65 10.43 -3.84 14.99
C SER A 65 9.32 -3.48 13.98
N TYR A 66 8.04 -3.62 14.34
CA TYR A 66 6.92 -3.29 13.46
C TYR A 66 6.67 -1.78 13.49
N GLN A 67 7.40 -1.08 12.62
CA GLN A 67 7.29 0.36 12.42
C GLN A 67 6.05 0.70 11.60
N PHE A 68 5.67 1.97 11.54
CA PHE A 68 4.48 2.39 10.77
C PHE A 68 4.60 2.01 9.28
N TYR A 69 5.82 2.02 8.74
CA TYR A 69 6.08 1.62 7.35
C TYR A 69 5.83 0.12 7.11
N SER A 70 5.88 -0.73 8.14
CA SER A 70 5.64 -2.18 8.01
C SER A 70 4.22 -2.50 7.50
N LEU A 71 3.26 -1.58 7.69
CA LEU A 71 1.93 -1.68 7.10
C LEU A 71 1.98 -1.62 5.56
N LYS A 72 2.81 -0.72 5.01
CA LYS A 72 3.00 -0.60 3.56
C LYS A 72 3.64 -1.88 3.02
N ASP A 73 4.69 -2.36 3.68
CA ASP A 73 5.40 -3.57 3.29
C ASP A 73 4.47 -4.78 3.23
N THR A 74 3.66 -4.96 4.27
CA THR A 74 2.66 -6.04 4.33
C THR A 74 1.65 -5.91 3.20
N GLY A 75 1.19 -4.70 2.89
CA GLY A 75 0.30 -4.43 1.77
C GLY A 75 0.90 -4.82 0.41
N ILE A 76 2.18 -4.52 0.20
CA ILE A 76 2.89 -4.85 -1.06
C ILE A 76 3.09 -6.35 -1.18
N THR A 77 3.54 -7.02 -0.12
CA THR A 77 3.70 -8.48 -0.10
C THR A 77 2.38 -9.19 -0.40
N ASN A 78 1.28 -8.73 0.21
CA ASN A 78 -0.04 -9.28 -0.06
C ASN A 78 -0.47 -9.04 -1.52
N LEU A 79 -0.26 -7.83 -2.03
CA LEU A 79 -0.59 -7.48 -3.41
C LEU A 79 0.22 -8.31 -4.41
N MET A 80 1.49 -8.61 -4.11
CA MET A 80 2.33 -9.50 -4.92
C MET A 80 1.73 -10.90 -5.03
N GLY A 81 1.25 -11.46 -3.92
CA GLY A 81 0.60 -12.77 -3.90
C GLY A 81 -0.72 -12.81 -4.69
N ILE A 82 -1.48 -11.71 -4.66
CA ILE A 82 -2.78 -11.60 -5.34
C ILE A 82 -2.62 -11.37 -6.85
N LEU A 83 -1.86 -10.36 -7.25
CA LEU A 83 -1.75 -9.96 -8.65
C LEU A 83 -0.81 -10.86 -9.45
N LYS A 84 0.22 -11.43 -8.81
CA LYS A 84 1.28 -12.21 -9.47
C LYS A 84 1.95 -11.47 -10.63
N ASP A 85 1.89 -10.13 -10.63
CA ASP A 85 2.52 -9.24 -11.59
C ASP A 85 3.27 -8.12 -10.84
N THR A 86 4.59 -8.25 -10.79
CA THR A 86 5.50 -7.33 -10.11
C THR A 86 5.41 -5.90 -10.67
N ARG A 87 5.05 -5.71 -11.95
CA ARG A 87 4.94 -4.38 -12.57
C ARG A 87 3.71 -3.64 -12.06
N GLN A 88 2.56 -4.31 -12.00
CA GLN A 88 1.34 -3.73 -11.45
C GLN A 88 1.50 -3.40 -9.95
N VAL A 89 2.16 -4.29 -9.20
CA VAL A 89 2.46 -4.06 -7.79
C VAL A 89 3.39 -2.85 -7.61
N ARG A 90 4.43 -2.73 -8.44
CA ARG A 90 5.37 -1.60 -8.43
C ARG A 90 4.63 -0.28 -8.65
N ASP A 91 3.75 -0.23 -9.65
CA ASP A 91 3.01 0.98 -10.03
C ASP A 91 2.06 1.40 -8.90
N GLN A 92 1.32 0.43 -8.33
CA GLN A 92 0.47 0.68 -7.17
C GLN A 92 1.28 1.14 -5.93
N ALA A 93 2.49 0.59 -5.71
CA ALA A 93 3.38 0.97 -4.61
C ALA A 93 4.19 2.26 -4.85
N ARG A 94 4.12 2.79 -6.08
CA ARG A 94 4.87 3.96 -6.57
C ARG A 94 6.37 3.83 -6.40
N HIS A 95 6.89 2.63 -6.62
CA HIS A 95 8.32 2.38 -6.58
C HIS A 95 8.99 2.82 -7.88
N SER A 96 10.13 3.50 -7.78
CA SER A 96 10.86 4.03 -8.94
C SER A 96 11.46 2.95 -9.83
N SER A 97 11.62 1.73 -9.31
CA SER A 97 12.15 0.59 -10.07
C SER A 97 11.48 -0.70 -9.65
N ILE A 98 11.52 -1.68 -10.56
CA ILE A 98 11.06 -3.05 -10.29
C ILE A 98 11.88 -3.70 -9.17
N ALA A 99 13.19 -3.41 -9.10
CA ALA A 99 14.12 -3.97 -8.12
C ALA A 99 13.72 -3.65 -6.67
N ILE A 100 13.16 -2.45 -6.41
CA ILE A 100 12.65 -2.09 -5.08
C ILE A 100 11.41 -2.92 -4.72
N THR A 101 10.60 -3.29 -5.71
CA THR A 101 9.38 -4.10 -5.49
C THR A 101 9.71 -5.58 -5.37
N ASP A 102 10.77 -6.02 -6.03
CA ASP A 102 11.18 -7.42 -6.04
C ASP A 102 11.67 -7.91 -4.67
N ILE A 103 12.10 -7.02 -3.77
CA ILE A 103 12.44 -7.38 -2.38
C ILE A 103 11.24 -7.99 -1.61
N TYR A 104 10.02 -7.79 -2.10
CA TYR A 104 8.78 -8.33 -1.52
C TYR A 104 8.33 -9.63 -2.19
N THR A 105 9.01 -10.07 -3.25
CA THR A 105 8.71 -11.33 -3.93
C THR A 105 9.05 -12.50 -2.99
N PRO A 106 8.10 -13.39 -2.67
CA PRO A 106 8.41 -14.56 -1.88
C PRO A 106 9.37 -15.47 -2.65
N HIS A 107 10.64 -15.54 -2.24
CA HIS A 107 11.64 -16.42 -2.87
C HIS A 107 11.51 -17.90 -2.47
N ASN A 108 10.42 -18.28 -1.80
CA ASN A 108 10.29 -19.59 -1.15
C ASN A 108 9.83 -20.73 -2.08
N SER A 109 9.46 -20.46 -3.33
CA SER A 109 9.15 -21.54 -4.28
C SER A 109 10.37 -21.90 -5.11
N MET A 110 11.13 -22.91 -4.70
CA MET A 110 12.08 -23.60 -5.58
C MET A 110 11.36 -24.56 -6.55
N VAL A 111 10.14 -24.22 -6.96
CA VAL A 111 9.30 -25.02 -7.83
C VAL A 111 9.23 -24.32 -9.18
N GLY A 112 9.68 -25.01 -10.23
CA GLY A 112 9.58 -24.50 -11.60
C GLY A 112 8.13 -24.24 -11.99
N ASN A 113 7.91 -23.24 -12.85
CA ASN A 113 6.57 -22.97 -13.36
C ASN A 113 6.17 -24.05 -14.37
N GLU A 114 5.35 -25.00 -13.94
CA GLU A 114 4.88 -26.13 -14.74
C GLU A 114 4.13 -25.71 -16.02
N ASN A 115 3.57 -24.49 -16.07
CA ASN A 115 2.96 -23.98 -17.29
C ASN A 115 3.97 -23.81 -18.43
N ILE A 116 5.26 -23.68 -18.12
CA ILE A 116 6.32 -23.58 -19.14
C ILE A 116 6.40 -24.86 -19.98
N LYS A 117 6.12 -26.03 -19.39
CA LYS A 117 6.14 -27.32 -20.12
C LYS A 117 5.12 -27.39 -21.26
N LYS A 118 4.10 -26.52 -21.22
CA LYS A 118 2.99 -26.48 -22.18
C LYS A 118 3.13 -25.37 -23.22
N LEU A 119 4.20 -24.57 -23.18
CA LEU A 119 4.43 -23.52 -24.15
C LEU A 119 4.88 -24.14 -25.48
N ASP A 120 4.09 -23.93 -26.52
CA ASP A 120 4.52 -24.16 -27.90
C ASP A 120 5.32 -22.93 -28.37
N LEU A 121 6.65 -23.06 -28.34
CA LEU A 121 7.57 -22.03 -28.79
C LEU A 121 7.92 -22.26 -30.25
N SER A 122 6.93 -22.11 -31.13
CA SER A 122 7.18 -21.98 -32.56
C SER A 122 7.73 -20.57 -32.83
N PHE A 123 8.92 -20.53 -33.40
CA PHE A 123 9.52 -19.30 -33.90
C PHE A 123 9.40 -19.34 -35.43
N GLU A 124 8.61 -18.44 -35.99
CA GLU A 124 8.60 -18.14 -37.44
C GLU A 124 9.86 -17.36 -37.85
#